data_AF-A0A523R304-F1
#
_entry.id   AF-A0A523R304-F1
#
_cell.length_a   1.000
_cell.length_b   1.000
_cell.length_c   1.000
_cell.angle_alpha   90.00
_cell.angle_beta   90.00
_cell.angle_gamma   90.00
#
_symmetry.space_group_name_H-M   'P 1'
#
loop_
_entity.id
_entity.type
_entity.pdbx_description
1 polymer ?
#
loop_
_entity_poly.entity_id
_entity_poly.type
_entity_poly.pdbx_seq_one_letter_code
_entity_poly.pdbx_strand_id
1 'polypeptide(L)' 'MKFFLAEQNLGADATKEQAEQLIKLLKEKGWDVEYGIGKNVATDISEFGQEEKIQDKFADDFMSCLSQMEE' A
#
# COMPACT_ATOMS: atom_id res chain seq x y z
N MET A 1 5.85 9.47 2.21
CA MET A 1 6.53 8.16 2.08
C MET A 1 5.78 7.45 1.00
N LYS A 2 6.51 6.98 0.00
CA LYS A 2 5.90 6.33 -1.16
C LYS A 2 5.91 4.83 -0.98
N PHE A 3 4.76 4.22 -1.16
CA PHE A 3 4.57 2.78 -1.09
C PHE A 3 4.51 2.18 -2.49
N PHE A 4 5.04 0.96 -2.63
CA PHE A 4 4.97 0.22 -3.88
C PHE A 4 4.23 -1.09 -3.65
N LEU A 5 3.22 -1.36 -4.48
CA LEU A 5 2.45 -2.59 -4.47
C LEU A 5 2.44 -3.24 -5.84
N ALA A 6 2.65 -4.55 -5.86
CA ALA A 6 2.47 -5.42 -7.02
C ALA A 6 1.56 -6.60 -6.66
N GLU A 7 1.19 -7.41 -7.64
CA GLU A 7 0.34 -8.59 -7.39
C GLU A 7 0.95 -9.52 -6.32
N GLN A 8 2.28 -9.63 -6.30
CA GLN A 8 3.05 -10.37 -5.30
C GLN A 8 2.75 -9.96 -3.84
N ASN A 9 2.28 -8.74 -3.58
CA ASN A 9 1.90 -8.29 -2.24
C ASN A 9 0.52 -8.79 -1.81
N LEU A 10 -0.35 -9.10 -2.77
CA LEU A 10 -1.72 -9.55 -2.53
C LEU A 10 -1.79 -11.09 -2.43
N GLY A 11 -0.89 -11.80 -3.11
CA GLY A 11 -0.79 -13.25 -3.08
C GLY A 11 -0.25 -13.82 -4.38
N ALA A 12 0.09 -15.12 -4.39
CA ALA A 12 0.65 -15.78 -5.57
C ALA A 12 -0.31 -15.84 -6.77
N ASP A 13 -1.62 -15.78 -6.51
CA ASP A 13 -2.68 -15.86 -7.53
C ASP A 13 -3.32 -14.50 -7.84
N ALA A 14 -2.81 -13.40 -7.27
CA ALA A 14 -3.39 -12.09 -7.47
C ALA A 14 -3.13 -11.57 -8.90
N THR A 15 -4.11 -10.88 -9.47
CA THR A 15 -3.98 -10.27 -10.79
C THR A 15 -3.50 -8.83 -10.68
N LYS A 16 -2.95 -8.31 -11.80
CA LYS A 16 -2.61 -6.89 -11.91
C LYS A 16 -3.82 -6.00 -11.66
N GLU A 17 -5.01 -6.38 -12.14
CA GLU A 17 -6.24 -5.62 -11.92
C GLU A 17 -6.59 -5.51 -10.43
N GLN A 18 -6.40 -6.60 -9.66
CA GLN A 18 -6.60 -6.57 -8.22
C GLN A 18 -5.59 -5.64 -7.53
N ALA A 19 -4.32 -5.69 -7.93
CA ALA A 19 -3.31 -4.78 -7.41
C ALA A 19 -3.65 -3.30 -7.73
N GLU A 20 -4.11 -3.00 -8.94
CA GLU A 20 -4.50 -1.65 -9.36
C GLU A 20 -5.76 -1.16 -8.62
N GLN A 21 -6.74 -2.04 -8.36
CA GLN A 21 -7.91 -1.71 -7.54
C GLN A 21 -7.52 -1.39 -6.10
N LEU A 22 -6.65 -2.20 -5.50
CA LEU A 22 -6.16 -1.98 -4.14
C LEU A 22 -5.39 -0.66 -4.01
N ILE A 23 -4.53 -0.37 -4.98
CA ILE A 23 -3.80 0.91 -5.06
C ILE A 23 -4.78 2.08 -5.14
N LYS A 24 -5.86 1.95 -5.91
CA LYS A 24 -6.89 3.01 -6.00
C LYS A 24 -7.55 3.25 -4.64
N LEU A 25 -7.96 2.20 -3.93
CA LEU A 25 -8.59 2.31 -2.61
C LEU A 25 -7.66 2.97 -1.58
N LEU A 26 -6.38 2.59 -1.60
CA LEU A 26 -5.37 3.18 -0.72
C LEU A 26 -5.13 4.66 -1.02
N LYS A 27 -5.12 5.06 -2.30
CA LYS A 27 -5.05 6.47 -2.70
C LYS A 27 -6.26 7.27 -2.24
N GLU A 28 -7.46 6.69 -2.27
CA GLU A 28 -8.67 7.33 -1.76
C GLU A 28 -8.61 7.56 -0.25
N LYS A 29 -7.88 6.71 0.48
CA LYS A 29 -7.57 6.91 1.91
C LYS A 29 -6.44 7.92 2.17
N GLY A 30 -5.79 8.44 1.13
CA GLY A 30 -4.73 9.44 1.22
C GLY A 30 -3.31 8.87 1.22
N TRP A 31 -3.13 7.59 0.89
CA TRP A 31 -1.80 6.99 0.78
C TRP A 31 -1.14 7.28 -0.58
N ASP A 32 0.15 7.61 -0.56
CA ASP A 32 0.97 7.73 -1.77
C ASP A 32 1.50 6.35 -2.18
N VAL A 33 0.71 5.63 -2.99
CA VAL A 33 1.01 4.26 -3.44
C VAL A 33 1.16 4.19 -4.96
N GLU A 34 2.14 3.44 -5.46
CA GLU A 34 2.28 3.15 -6.89
C GLU A 34 2.38 1.66 -7.19
N TYR A 35 2.00 1.30 -8.42
CA TYR A 35 2.17 -0.07 -8.90
C TYR A 35 3.64 -0.34 -9.20
N GLY A 36 4.19 -1.39 -8.60
CA GLY A 36 5.57 -1.83 -8.82
C GLY A 36 6.19 -2.51 -7.59
N ILE A 37 7.45 -2.89 -7.74
CA ILE A 37 8.26 -3.47 -6.66
C ILE A 37 9.36 -2.47 -6.34
N GLY A 38 9.23 -1.79 -5.21
CA GLY A 38 10.15 -0.75 -4.77
C GLY A 38 10.35 -0.79 -3.27
N LYS A 39 11.41 -0.12 -2.79
CA LYS A 39 11.61 0.07 -1.35
C LYS A 39 10.74 1.22 -0.88
N ASN A 40 10.01 1.00 0.21
CA ASN A 40 9.27 2.07 0.90
C ASN A 40 10.29 2.90 1.69
N VAL A 41 10.66 4.06 1.16
CA VAL A 41 11.64 4.96 1.76
C VAL A 41 10.94 6.24 2.16
N ALA A 42 11.21 6.73 3.37
CA ALA A 42 10.79 8.06 3.79
C ALA A 42 11.49 9.10 2.91
N THR A 43 10.71 9.85 2.15
CA THR A 43 11.22 10.87 1.22
C THR A 43 11.13 12.27 1.82
N ASP A 44 10.45 12.44 2.96
CA ASP A 44 10.23 13.72 3.63
C ASP A 44 10.78 13.71 5.07
N ILE A 45 11.30 14.86 5.51
CA ILE A 45 11.88 15.06 6.85
C ILE A 45 10.81 14.91 7.94
N SER A 46 9.56 15.25 7.65
CA SER A 46 8.44 15.12 8.60
C SER A 46 8.10 13.66 8.93
N GLU A 47 8.54 12.72 8.10
CA GLU A 47 8.28 11.29 8.26
C GLU A 47 9.45 10.55 8.92
N PHE A 48 10.59 11.22 9.08
CA PHE A 48 11.79 10.66 9.67
C PHE A 48 11.59 10.39 11.17
N GLY A 49 11.86 9.17 11.61
CA GLY A 49 11.60 8.70 12.97
C GLY A 49 10.15 8.27 13.22
N GLN A 50 9.28 8.31 12.20
CA GLN A 50 7.91 7.80 12.27
C GLN A 50 7.66 6.61 11.34
N GLU A 51 8.70 6.07 10.70
CA GLU A 51 8.55 5.03 9.68
C GLU A 51 7.75 3.82 10.18
N GLU A 52 8.02 3.34 11.40
CA GLU A 52 7.30 2.20 11.99
C GLU A 52 5.79 2.48 12.10
N LYS A 53 5.41 3.63 12.67
CA LYS A 53 3.99 4.00 12.83
C LYS A 53 3.28 4.20 11.50
N ILE A 54 3.98 4.74 10.50
CA ILE A 54 3.45 4.96 9.16
C ILE A 54 3.25 3.60 8.46
N GLN A 55 4.20 2.68 8.61
CA GLN A 55 4.10 1.32 8.07
C GLN A 55 2.99 0.51 8.74
N ASP A 56 2.83 0.59 10.06
CA ASP A 56 1.75 -0.07 10.78
C ASP A 56 0.38 0.41 10.29
N LYS A 57 0.18 1.74 10.22
CA LYS A 57 -1.07 2.32 9.71
C LYS A 57 -1.34 1.92 8.26
N PHE A 58 -0.30 1.89 7.44
CA PHE A 58 -0.42 1.45 6.06
C PHE A 58 -0.85 -0.02 5.99
N ALA A 59 -0.29 -0.89 6.83
CA ALA A 59 -0.66 -2.30 6.89
C ALA A 59 -2.13 -2.49 7.32
N ASP A 60 -2.60 -1.74 8.32
CA ASP A 60 -4.01 -1.78 8.75
C ASP A 60 -4.96 -1.38 7.61
N ASP A 61 -4.66 -0.27 6.93
CA ASP A 61 -5.48 0.20 5.81
C ASP A 61 -5.39 -0.74 4.59
N PHE A 62 -4.23 -1.34 4.34
CA PHE A 62 -4.03 -2.34 3.30
C PHE A 62 -4.92 -3.56 3.52
N MET A 63 -4.92 -4.13 4.74
CA MET A 63 -5.78 -5.25 5.09
C MET A 63 -7.27 -4.87 5.01
N SER A 64 -7.63 -3.66 5.46
CA SER A 64 -9.00 -3.15 5.35
C SER A 64 -9.48 -3.02 3.90
N CYS A 65 -8.61 -2.56 2.99
CA CYS A 65 -8.94 -2.46 1.58
C CYS A 65 -9.00 -3.83 0.90
N LEU A 66 -8.13 -4.77 1.29
CA LEU A 66 -8.18 -6.14 0.80
C LEU A 66 -9.51 -6.82 1.16
N SER A 67 -9.94 -6.72 2.42
CA SER A 67 -11.22 -7.30 2.86
C SER A 67 -12.42 -6.75 2.10
N GLN A 68 -12.39 -5.47 1.68
CA GLN A 68 -13.44 -4.87 0.84
C GLN A 68 -13.48 -5.40 -0.60
N MET A 69 -12.39 -6.02 -1.07
CA MET A 69 -12.33 -6.62 -2.41
C MET A 69 -12.74 -8.09 -2.43
N GLU A 70 -12.78 -8.75 -1.28
CA GLU A 70 -13.19 -10.15 -1.12
C GLU A 70 -14.70 -10.33 -0.86
N GLU A 71 -15.44 -9.25 -0.57
CA GLU A 71 -16.92 -9.19 -0.48
C GLU A 71 -17.59 -8.86 -1.82
#